data_AF-A0A2R6IJI0-F1
#
_entry.id   AF-A0A2R6IJI0-F1
#
_cell.length_a   1.000
_cell.length_b   1.000
_cell.length_c   1.000
_cell.angle_alpha   90.00
_cell.angle_beta   90.00
_cell.angle_gamma   90.00
#
_symmetry.space_group_name_H-M   'P 1'
#
loop_
_entity.id
_entity.type
_entity.pdbx_description
1 polymer ?
#
loop_
_entity_poly.entity_id
_entity_poly.type
_entity_poly.pdbx_seq_one_letter_code
_entity_poly.pdbx_strand_id
1 'polypeptide(L)'
;MTSAASAPARRSSRAAAVASAGVPTSRPVNSSASATLGVQSVARGASDHLARLLCGVRRVDPGTRAVANVRPTDAALDRLAEVGDVATVDRREEPADAAGTMDWTAATAMADRERAPTAIVDDGAHGKEPMARVFGDSAAEVVDRVLVAAGVDAE
;
A
#
# COMPACT_ATOMS: atom_id res chain seq x y z
N MET A 1 -33.75 33.50 18.54
CA MET A 1 -33.70 32.15 19.15
C MET A 1 -32.88 31.26 18.23
N THR A 2 -31.87 30.62 18.80
CA THR A 2 -30.68 30.05 18.17
C THR A 2 -31.00 28.81 17.33
N SER A 3 -30.56 28.79 16.07
CA SER A 3 -30.57 27.58 15.24
C SER A 3 -29.23 26.86 15.43
N ALA A 4 -29.29 25.61 15.89
CA ALA A 4 -28.12 24.78 16.16
C ALA A 4 -27.46 24.36 14.85
N ALA A 5 -26.20 24.77 14.67
CA ALA A 5 -25.33 24.26 13.62
C ALA A 5 -25.04 22.77 13.90
N SER A 6 -25.52 21.90 13.02
CA SER A 6 -25.17 20.49 12.99
C SER A 6 -23.70 20.35 12.59
N ALA A 7 -22.88 19.81 13.49
CA ALA A 7 -21.47 19.52 13.22
C ALA A 7 -21.35 18.44 12.13
N PRO A 8 -20.41 18.57 11.16
CA PRO A 8 -20.19 17.50 10.20
C PRO A 8 -19.62 16.26 10.91
N ALA A 9 -20.24 15.11 10.64
CA ALA A 9 -19.81 13.81 11.12
C ALA A 9 -18.34 13.57 10.76
N ARG A 10 -17.49 13.34 11.77
CA ARG A 10 -16.10 12.90 11.59
C ARG A 10 -16.10 11.62 10.77
N ARG A 11 -15.66 11.72 9.51
CA ARG A 11 -15.41 10.57 8.64
C ARG A 11 -14.25 9.79 9.26
N SER A 12 -14.52 8.56 9.69
CA SER A 12 -13.50 7.66 10.23
C SER A 12 -12.49 7.34 9.11
N SER A 13 -11.27 7.87 9.23
CA SER A 13 -10.16 7.45 8.38
C SER A 13 -9.81 6.00 8.75
N ARG A 14 -10.10 5.08 7.83
CA ARG A 14 -9.72 3.67 7.97
C ARG A 14 -8.22 3.53 7.73
N ALA A 15 -7.58 2.70 8.53
CA ALA A 15 -6.14 2.56 8.68
C ALA A 15 -5.41 2.22 7.36
N ALA A 16 -4.35 2.96 7.06
CA ALA A 16 -3.32 2.53 6.13
C ALA A 16 -2.36 1.58 6.87
N ALA A 17 -2.12 0.40 6.30
CA ALA A 17 -1.09 -0.51 6.80
C ALA A 17 0.19 -0.26 6.01
N VAL A 18 1.30 0.05 6.70
CA VAL A 18 2.61 0.29 6.12
C VAL A 18 3.55 -0.88 6.42
N ALA A 19 4.29 -1.33 5.41
CA ALA A 19 5.40 -2.24 5.56
C ALA A 19 6.70 -1.52 5.17
N SER A 20 7.72 -1.65 6.02
CA SER A 20 9.06 -1.12 5.78
C SER A 20 10.10 -2.22 6.03
N ALA A 21 11.13 -2.26 5.21
CA ALA A 21 12.22 -3.22 5.41
C ALA A 21 13.18 -2.72 6.49
N GLY A 22 13.26 -3.42 7.62
CA GLY A 22 14.31 -3.24 8.63
C GLY A 22 15.51 -4.18 8.40
N VAL A 23 16.68 -3.82 8.93
CA VAL A 23 17.87 -4.69 8.99
C VAL A 23 17.57 -5.86 9.96
N PRO A 24 17.77 -7.14 9.60
CA PRO A 24 17.27 -8.25 10.40
C PRO A 24 18.11 -8.49 11.67
N THR A 25 17.47 -8.45 12.85
CA THR A 25 17.96 -9.03 14.10
C THR A 25 16.92 -10.02 14.66
N SER A 26 17.37 -11.10 15.31
CA SER A 26 16.75 -12.44 15.38
C SER A 26 15.55 -12.68 16.35
N ARG A 27 14.73 -13.70 15.99
CA ARG A 27 13.74 -14.57 16.72
C ARG A 27 12.23 -14.15 16.83
N PRO A 28 11.26 -15.07 16.59
CA PRO A 28 9.82 -14.75 16.59
C PRO A 28 9.08 -15.12 17.89
N VAL A 29 8.14 -14.28 18.31
CA VAL A 29 7.05 -14.58 19.27
C VAL A 29 5.74 -13.99 18.73
N ASN A 30 4.63 -14.72 18.90
CA ASN A 30 3.32 -14.39 18.35
C ASN A 30 2.49 -13.57 19.36
N SER A 31 2.01 -12.38 19.00
CA SER A 31 1.00 -11.63 19.75
C SER A 31 0.31 -10.61 18.85
N SER A 32 -1.03 -10.63 18.84
CA SER A 32 -1.91 -9.73 18.10
C SER A 32 -2.36 -8.56 18.99
N ALA A 33 -2.17 -7.32 18.55
CA ALA A 33 -2.76 -6.14 19.20
C ALA A 33 -3.10 -5.03 18.19
N SER A 34 -4.30 -4.46 18.36
CA SER A 34 -4.85 -3.34 17.60
C SER A 34 -4.28 -2.00 18.11
N ALA A 35 -3.94 -1.06 17.21
CA ALA A 35 -3.69 0.33 17.60
C ALA A 35 -3.91 1.34 16.46
N THR A 36 -4.64 2.40 16.81
CA THR A 36 -4.80 3.70 16.14
C THR A 36 -3.45 4.38 15.91
N LEU A 37 -3.25 4.98 14.72
CA LEU A 37 -2.15 5.87 14.31
C LEU A 37 -0.83 5.66 15.10
N GLY A 38 -0.23 4.50 14.90
CA GLY A 38 1.14 4.21 15.32
C GLY A 38 1.89 3.65 14.14
N VAL A 39 3.00 4.29 13.76
CA VAL A 39 4.04 3.66 12.94
C VAL A 39 4.62 2.50 13.74
N GLN A 40 3.92 1.37 13.74
CA GLN A 40 4.43 0.17 14.36
C GLN A 40 5.53 -0.35 13.46
N SER A 41 6.76 -0.46 13.98
CA SER A 41 7.76 -1.35 13.41
C SER A 41 7.09 -2.70 13.20
N VAL A 42 6.98 -3.14 11.94
CA VAL A 42 6.16 -4.29 11.57
C VAL A 42 6.66 -5.54 12.29
N ALA A 43 5.87 -5.99 13.26
CA ALA A 43 5.95 -7.36 13.75
C ALA A 43 5.66 -8.28 12.55
N ARG A 44 6.62 -9.15 12.22
CA ARG A 44 6.47 -10.20 11.20
C ARG A 44 5.22 -11.02 11.54
N GLY A 45 4.15 -10.82 10.76
CA GLY A 45 2.89 -11.54 10.92
C GLY A 45 1.66 -10.86 10.29
N ALA A 46 1.55 -9.52 10.38
CA ALA A 46 0.37 -8.79 9.89
C ALA A 46 0.50 -8.21 8.46
N SER A 47 1.64 -8.39 7.80
CA SER A 47 1.89 -7.86 6.44
C SER A 47 2.73 -8.81 5.58
N ASP A 48 2.49 -10.13 5.68
CA ASP A 48 3.26 -11.11 4.88
C ASP A 48 3.08 -10.89 3.36
N HIS A 49 1.87 -10.51 2.94
CA HIS A 49 1.58 -10.19 1.53
C HIS A 49 2.29 -8.90 1.06
N LEU A 50 2.21 -7.83 1.85
CA LEU A 50 2.91 -6.57 1.52
C LEU A 50 4.43 -6.72 1.57
N ALA A 51 4.95 -7.49 2.54
CA ALA A 51 6.36 -7.77 2.63
C ALA A 51 6.86 -8.60 1.44
N ARG A 52 6.12 -9.63 1.02
CA ARG A 52 6.44 -10.40 -0.19
C ARG A 52 6.40 -9.55 -1.45
N LEU A 53 5.38 -8.73 -1.61
CA LEU A 53 5.28 -7.82 -2.75
C LEU A 53 6.46 -6.83 -2.76
N LEU A 54 6.75 -6.18 -1.63
CA LEU A 54 7.87 -5.27 -1.50
C LEU A 54 9.20 -5.98 -1.81
N CYS A 55 9.40 -7.20 -1.31
CA CYS A 55 10.57 -8.01 -1.64
C CYS A 55 10.64 -8.31 -3.15
N GLY A 56 9.52 -8.62 -3.80
CA GLY A 56 9.46 -8.87 -5.23
C GLY A 56 9.83 -7.63 -6.05
N VAL A 57 9.24 -6.47 -5.73
CA VAL A 57 9.57 -5.18 -6.37
C VAL A 57 11.05 -4.84 -6.18
N ARG A 58 11.58 -5.06 -4.96
CA ARG A 58 12.99 -4.79 -4.63
C ARG A 58 14.00 -5.66 -5.34
N ARG A 59 13.60 -6.77 -5.96
CA ARG A 59 14.49 -7.56 -6.82
C ARG A 59 14.87 -6.76 -8.09
N VAL A 60 14.00 -5.86 -8.52
CA VAL A 60 14.21 -5.00 -9.70
C VAL A 60 14.62 -3.59 -9.29
N ASP A 61 13.94 -2.99 -8.31
CA ASP A 61 14.27 -1.67 -7.75
C ASP A 61 14.64 -1.74 -6.25
N PRO A 62 15.92 -1.96 -5.91
CA PRO A 62 16.39 -2.03 -4.52
C PRO A 62 16.20 -0.73 -3.72
N GLY A 63 15.99 0.39 -4.40
CA GLY A 63 15.79 1.72 -3.82
C GLY A 63 14.45 1.83 -3.07
N THR A 64 13.45 1.07 -3.51
CA THR A 64 12.15 1.01 -2.84
C THR A 64 12.27 0.32 -1.47
N ARG A 65 11.85 0.99 -0.38
CA ARG A 65 12.02 0.46 1.00
C ARG A 65 10.73 0.34 1.79
N ALA A 66 9.66 0.96 1.31
CA ALA A 66 8.37 0.93 1.98
C ALA A 66 7.22 0.75 0.98
N VAL A 67 6.13 0.19 1.50
CA VAL A 67 4.86 0.06 0.77
C VAL A 67 3.69 0.24 1.74
N ALA A 68 2.58 0.83 1.29
CA ALA A 68 1.34 0.90 2.04
C ALA A 68 0.11 0.53 1.21
N ASN A 69 -0.88 -0.06 1.86
CA ASN A 69 -2.20 -0.27 1.27
C ASN A 69 -3.06 0.98 1.38
N VAL A 70 -3.70 1.35 0.27
CA VAL A 70 -4.67 2.44 0.14
C VAL A 70 -5.89 1.91 -0.61
N ARG A 71 -7.08 2.36 -0.23
CA ARG A 71 -8.30 2.06 -0.98
C ARG A 71 -8.28 2.79 -2.32
N PRO A 72 -8.42 2.10 -3.47
CA PRO A 72 -8.42 2.74 -4.77
C PRO A 72 -9.80 3.36 -5.02
N THR A 73 -9.93 4.65 -4.78
CA THR A 73 -11.03 5.45 -5.32
C THR A 73 -10.51 6.21 -6.53
N ASP A 74 -11.36 6.52 -7.51
CA ASP A 74 -10.96 7.28 -8.71
C ASP A 74 -10.13 8.53 -8.33
N ALA A 75 -10.64 9.35 -7.42
CA ALA A 75 -9.93 10.54 -6.93
C ALA A 75 -8.57 10.26 -6.24
N ALA A 76 -8.37 9.07 -5.67
CA ALA A 76 -7.09 8.69 -5.07
C ALA A 76 -6.11 8.22 -6.15
N LEU A 77 -6.60 7.49 -7.16
CA LEU A 77 -5.80 7.05 -8.30
C LEU A 77 -5.38 8.22 -9.16
N ASP A 78 -6.28 9.18 -9.42
CA ASP A 78 -5.98 10.40 -10.17
C ASP A 78 -4.85 11.19 -9.49
N ARG A 79 -4.94 11.41 -8.17
CA ARG A 79 -3.88 12.11 -7.41
C ARG A 79 -2.56 11.34 -7.37
N LEU A 80 -2.60 10.01 -7.28
CA LEU A 80 -1.38 9.20 -7.34
C LEU A 80 -0.75 9.23 -8.75
N ALA A 81 -1.57 9.29 -9.79
CA ALA A 81 -1.13 9.43 -11.17
C ALA A 81 -0.49 10.80 -11.46
N GLU A 82 -0.90 11.85 -10.74
CA GLU A 82 -0.21 13.15 -10.76
C GLU A 82 1.19 13.10 -10.13
N VAL A 83 1.42 12.20 -9.16
CA VAL A 83 2.74 12.00 -8.54
C VAL A 83 3.67 11.19 -9.43
N GLY A 84 3.15 10.16 -10.12
CA GLY A 84 3.94 9.35 -11.04
C GLY A 84 3.18 8.14 -11.55
N ASP A 85 3.91 7.17 -12.11
CA ASP A 85 3.31 5.99 -12.75
C ASP A 85 2.44 5.16 -11.80
N VAL A 86 1.26 4.77 -12.27
CA VAL A 86 0.34 3.87 -11.57
C VAL A 86 0.13 2.65 -12.46
N ALA A 87 0.62 1.50 -12.00
CA ALA A 87 0.50 0.24 -12.70
C ALA A 87 -0.76 -0.51 -12.26
N THR A 88 -1.53 -1.03 -13.21
CA THR A 88 -2.69 -1.90 -12.93
C THR A 88 -2.32 -3.36 -13.20
N VAL A 89 -2.67 -4.25 -12.28
CA VAL A 89 -2.51 -5.70 -12.43
C VAL A 89 -3.88 -6.36 -12.30
N ASP A 90 -4.34 -7.00 -13.37
CA ASP A 90 -5.58 -7.77 -13.35
C ASP A 90 -5.35 -9.14 -12.75
N ARG A 91 -5.82 -9.34 -11.51
CA ARG A 91 -5.71 -10.63 -10.81
C ARG A 91 -6.36 -11.81 -11.51
N ARG A 92 -7.26 -11.57 -12.47
CA ARG A 92 -7.88 -12.64 -13.28
C ARG A 92 -6.90 -13.24 -14.30
N GLU A 93 -5.82 -12.53 -14.59
CA GLU A 93 -4.74 -12.99 -15.46
C GLU A 93 -3.67 -13.79 -14.70
N GLU A 94 -3.82 -13.95 -13.37
CA GLU A 94 -2.91 -14.78 -12.58
C GLU A 94 -2.94 -16.24 -13.07
N PRO A 95 -1.81 -16.79 -13.55
CA PRO A 95 -1.74 -18.18 -13.97
C PRO A 95 -2.02 -19.14 -12.81
N ALA A 96 -2.67 -20.26 -13.09
CA ALA A 96 -3.01 -21.26 -12.07
C ALA A 96 -1.77 -21.91 -11.41
N ASP A 97 -0.62 -21.88 -12.09
CA ASP A 97 0.68 -22.39 -11.66
C ASP A 97 1.59 -21.32 -11.05
N ALA A 98 1.09 -20.10 -10.83
CA ALA A 98 1.85 -19.05 -10.17
C ALA A 98 2.27 -19.48 -8.75
N ALA A 99 3.56 -19.33 -8.43
CA ALA A 99 4.10 -19.70 -7.13
C ALA A 99 3.49 -18.90 -5.95
N GLY A 100 2.91 -17.73 -6.24
CA GLY A 100 2.10 -16.97 -5.30
C GLY A 100 1.70 -15.60 -5.85
N THR A 101 0.49 -15.16 -5.51
CA THR A 101 -0.12 -13.93 -6.07
C THR A 101 0.75 -12.69 -5.92
N MET A 102 1.44 -12.49 -4.80
CA MET A 102 2.27 -11.29 -4.59
C MET A 102 3.60 -11.32 -5.35
N ASP A 103 4.21 -12.50 -5.49
CA ASP A 103 5.41 -12.65 -6.32
C ASP A 103 5.06 -12.44 -7.80
N TRP A 104 3.94 -13.01 -8.25
CA TRP A 104 3.42 -12.79 -9.60
C TRP A 104 3.04 -11.31 -9.82
N THR A 105 2.31 -10.70 -8.89
CA THR A 105 1.92 -9.28 -8.98
C THR A 105 3.14 -8.37 -9.08
N ALA A 106 4.18 -8.61 -8.28
CA ALA A 106 5.43 -7.85 -8.37
C ALA A 106 6.10 -8.05 -9.74
N ALA A 107 6.23 -9.29 -10.20
CA ALA A 107 6.84 -9.59 -11.49
C ALA A 107 6.08 -8.94 -12.66
N THR A 108 4.75 -9.06 -12.68
CA THR A 108 3.89 -8.47 -13.71
C THR A 108 3.98 -6.95 -13.70
N ALA A 109 3.87 -6.31 -12.54
CA ALA A 109 3.94 -4.86 -12.45
C ALA A 109 5.32 -4.31 -12.84
N MET A 110 6.39 -5.06 -12.59
CA MET A 110 7.77 -4.65 -12.85
C MET A 110 8.34 -5.14 -14.20
N ALA A 111 7.57 -5.91 -14.99
CA ALA A 111 8.09 -6.62 -16.17
C ALA A 111 8.86 -5.73 -17.15
N ASP A 112 8.36 -4.52 -17.38
CA ASP A 112 8.95 -3.53 -18.30
C ASP A 112 9.44 -2.26 -17.57
N ARG A 113 9.82 -2.39 -16.29
CA ARG A 113 10.21 -1.24 -15.44
C ARG A 113 11.55 -1.47 -14.76
N GLU A 114 12.37 -0.42 -14.71
CA GLU A 114 13.61 -0.39 -13.92
C GLU A 114 13.40 0.23 -12.53
N ARG A 115 12.30 0.97 -12.34
CA ARG A 115 11.91 1.63 -11.08
C ARG A 115 10.51 1.25 -10.68
N ALA A 116 10.26 1.15 -9.38
CA ALA A 116 8.92 0.86 -8.90
C ALA A 116 7.95 1.98 -9.31
N PRO A 117 6.71 1.64 -9.72
CA PRO A 117 5.68 2.66 -9.92
C PRO A 117 5.34 3.33 -8.58
N THR A 118 4.69 4.49 -8.64
CA THR A 118 4.12 5.17 -7.46
C THR A 118 3.15 4.24 -6.75
N ALA A 119 2.31 3.54 -7.51
CA ALA A 119 1.41 2.54 -6.97
C ALA A 119 1.18 1.35 -7.92
N ILE A 120 0.91 0.18 -7.35
CA ILE A 120 0.32 -0.97 -8.05
C ILE A 120 -1.13 -1.13 -7.59
N VAL A 121 -2.07 -1.14 -8.52
CA VAL A 121 -3.50 -1.30 -8.26
C VAL A 121 -3.95 -2.67 -8.76
N ASP A 122 -4.76 -3.35 -7.95
CA ASP A 122 -5.58 -4.46 -8.43
C ASP A 122 -7.06 -4.13 -8.25
N ASP A 123 -7.86 -4.47 -9.26
CA ASP A 123 -9.32 -4.25 -9.27
C ASP A 123 -10.08 -5.20 -8.34
N GLY A 124 -9.37 -5.95 -7.51
CA GLY A 124 -9.94 -7.03 -6.70
C GLY A 124 -10.26 -8.27 -7.54
N ALA A 125 -11.05 -9.16 -6.96
CA ALA A 125 -11.56 -10.37 -7.59
C ALA A 125 -12.86 -10.78 -6.88
N HIS A 126 -13.50 -11.87 -7.29
CA HIS A 126 -14.68 -12.38 -6.58
C HIS A 126 -14.36 -12.61 -5.08
N GLY A 127 -14.95 -11.80 -4.20
CA GLY A 127 -14.69 -11.83 -2.75
C GLY A 127 -13.39 -11.17 -2.28
N LYS A 128 -12.63 -10.49 -3.16
CA LYS A 128 -11.43 -9.72 -2.80
C LYS A 128 -11.66 -8.23 -3.09
N GLU A 129 -11.43 -7.38 -2.08
CA GLU A 129 -11.55 -5.93 -2.25
C GLU A 129 -10.43 -5.38 -3.15
N PRO A 130 -10.74 -4.39 -4.02
CA PRO A 130 -9.74 -3.63 -4.76
C PRO A 130 -8.72 -2.96 -3.84
N MET A 131 -7.46 -2.90 -4.27
CA MET A 131 -6.37 -2.33 -3.46
C MET A 131 -5.35 -1.58 -4.30
N ALA A 132 -5.00 -0.36 -3.89
CA ALA A 132 -3.81 0.35 -4.35
C ALA A 132 -2.67 0.12 -3.36
N ARG A 133 -1.49 -0.20 -3.87
CA ARG A 133 -0.27 -0.44 -3.08
C ARG A 133 0.75 0.60 -3.44
N VAL A 134 0.93 1.57 -2.56
CA VAL A 134 1.75 2.76 -2.76
C VAL A 134 3.17 2.48 -2.29
N PHE A 135 4.16 2.69 -3.14
CA PHE A 135 5.58 2.45 -2.85
C PHE A 135 6.31 3.75 -2.50
N GLY A 136 7.52 3.62 -1.97
CA GLY A 136 8.44 4.74 -1.76
C GLY A 136 9.83 4.27 -1.31
N ASP A 137 10.82 5.13 -1.47
CA ASP A 137 12.20 4.90 -1.08
C ASP A 137 12.38 5.02 0.45
N SER A 138 11.38 5.57 1.13
CA SER A 138 11.29 5.63 2.59
C SER A 138 9.85 5.52 3.08
N ALA A 139 9.67 5.22 4.37
CA ALA A 139 8.35 5.23 4.99
C ALA A 139 7.73 6.64 5.01
N ALA A 140 8.55 7.70 5.12
CA ALA A 140 8.07 9.07 5.08
C ALA A 140 7.46 9.41 3.71
N GLU A 141 8.15 9.05 2.63
CA GLU A 141 7.64 9.24 1.27
C GLU A 141 6.33 8.48 1.01
N VAL A 142 6.22 7.25 1.53
CA VAL A 142 4.95 6.50 1.45
C VAL A 142 3.84 7.22 2.20
N VAL A 143 4.11 7.79 3.38
CA VAL A 143 3.13 8.59 4.12
C VAL A 143 2.71 9.81 3.32
N ASP A 144 3.65 10.55 2.73
CA ASP A 144 3.35 11.72 1.92
C ASP A 144 2.44 11.35 0.73
N ARG A 145 2.75 10.27 0.02
CA ARG A 145 1.93 9.76 -1.09
C ARG A 145 0.54 9.29 -0.63
N VAL A 146 0.43 8.70 0.56
CA VAL A 146 -0.86 8.30 1.15
C VAL A 146 -1.71 9.53 1.51
N LEU A 147 -1.09 10.61 1.99
CA LEU A 147 -1.77 11.88 2.27
C LEU A 147 -2.26 12.53 0.96
N VAL A 148 -1.44 12.51 -0.09
CA VAL A 148 -1.84 12.92 -1.44
C VAL A 148 -3.05 12.10 -1.91
N ALA A 149 -3.00 10.77 -1.81
CA ALA A 149 -4.13 9.92 -2.18
C ALA A 149 -5.41 10.25 -1.38
N ALA A 150 -5.26 10.57 -0.10
CA ALA A 150 -6.36 10.99 0.78
C ALA A 150 -6.90 12.40 0.47
N GLY A 151 -6.19 13.20 -0.32
CA GLY A 151 -6.52 14.60 -0.60
C GLY A 151 -6.33 15.49 0.63
N VAL A 152 -5.30 15.21 1.44
CA VAL A 152 -4.87 16.08 2.53
C VAL A 152 -3.77 16.97 1.97
N ASP A 153 -4.06 18.26 1.83
CA ASP A 153 -3.08 19.25 1.40
C ASP A 153 -1.99 19.40 2.50
N ALA A 154 -0.73 19.43 2.10
CA ALA A 154 0.37 19.81 2.99
C ALA A 154 0.36 21.33 3.16
N GLU A 155 -0.23 21.83 4.25
CA GLU A 155 -0.02 23.22 4.72
C GLU A 155 1.41 23.44 5.23
#